data_AF-A0A970VTQ1-F1
#
_entry.id   AF-A0A970VTQ1-F1
#
_cell.length_a   1.000
_cell.length_b   1.000
_cell.length_c   1.000
_cell.angle_alpha   90.00
_cell.angle_beta   90.00
_cell.angle_gamma   90.00
#
_symmetry.space_group_name_H-M   'P 1'
#
loop_
_entity.id
_entity.type
_entity.pdbx_description
1 polymer ?
#
loop_
_entity_poly.entity_id
_entity_poly.type
_entity_poly.pdbx_seq_one_letter_code
_entity_poly.pdbx_strand_id
1 'polypeptide(L)'
;MKKKIICLILVLGLILAFSACSGQSEQSASSNEDSAPKEVKLRMCTDYATEDIHGALIDEFAEKVKEQTNGTVIIEVYHDGLLFKNDQYADAISSGTLDMCYAMFGKG
;
A
#
# COMPACT_ATOMS: atom_id res chain seq x y z
N MET A 1 14.15 41.29 -30.75
CA MET A 1 13.60 39.93 -30.58
C MET A 1 14.64 38.89 -30.11
N LYS A 2 15.95 39.09 -30.34
CA LYS A 2 17.03 38.20 -29.86
C LYS A 2 17.12 38.07 -28.32
N LYS A 3 16.82 39.13 -27.57
CA LYS A 3 16.79 39.12 -26.09
C LYS A 3 15.65 38.27 -25.50
N LYS A 4 14.50 38.18 -26.22
CA LYS A 4 13.35 37.37 -25.82
C LYS A 4 13.59 35.88 -26.07
N ILE A 5 14.30 35.55 -27.15
CA ILE A 5 14.70 34.17 -27.50
C ILE A 5 15.74 33.64 -26.51
N ILE A 6 16.68 34.48 -26.06
CA ILE A 6 17.68 34.11 -25.04
C ILE A 6 17.01 33.80 -23.70
N CYS A 7 16.03 34.59 -23.26
CA CYS A 7 15.26 34.29 -22.05
C CYS A 7 14.42 32.99 -22.17
N LEU A 8 13.84 32.72 -23.35
CA LEU A 8 13.02 31.53 -23.58
C LEU A 8 13.84 30.24 -23.52
N ILE A 9 15.06 30.25 -24.04
CA ILE A 9 16.00 29.11 -23.99
C ILE A 9 16.49 28.86 -22.55
N LEU A 10 16.70 29.93 -21.78
CA LEU A 10 17.16 29.84 -20.39
C LEU A 10 16.09 29.27 -19.45
N VAL A 11 14.82 29.60 -19.68
CA VAL A 11 13.68 29.02 -18.94
C VAL A 11 13.48 27.56 -19.32
N LEU A 12 13.59 27.20 -20.61
CA LEU A 12 13.45 25.81 -21.08
C LEU A 12 14.55 24.88 -20.54
N GLY A 13 15.77 25.40 -20.33
CA GLY A 13 16.87 24.65 -19.71
C GLY A 13 16.67 24.36 -18.22
N LEU A 14 15.98 25.24 -17.48
CA LEU A 14 15.71 25.05 -16.05
C LEU A 14 14.71 23.92 -15.76
N ILE A 15 13.76 23.68 -16.68
CA ILE A 15 12.73 22.63 -16.54
C ILE A 15 13.35 21.23 -16.70
N LEU A 16 14.41 21.11 -17.49
CA LEU A 16 15.15 19.86 -17.70
C LEU A 16 16.07 19.50 -16.54
N ALA A 17 16.41 20.46 -15.67
CA ALA A 17 17.27 20.23 -14.50
C ALA A 17 16.53 19.59 -13.32
N PHE A 18 15.19 19.68 -13.26
CA PHE A 18 14.38 19.03 -12.22
C PHE A 18 14.00 17.58 -12.53
N SER A 19 14.22 17.11 -13.77
CA SER A 19 13.95 15.73 -14.18
C SER A 19 15.08 14.75 -13.84
N ALA A 20 16.19 15.23 -13.28
CA ALA A 20 17.41 14.44 -13.07
C ALA A 20 17.67 14.03 -11.61
N CYS A 21 16.68 14.20 -10.72
CA CYS A 21 16.72 13.61 -9.37
C CYS A 21 16.06 12.21 -9.31
N SER A 22 16.02 11.48 -10.43
CA SER A 22 16.04 10.01 -10.44
C SER A 22 17.47 9.57 -10.75
N GLY A 23 18.34 9.65 -9.74
CA GLY A 23 19.78 9.39 -9.88
C GLY A 23 20.06 7.94 -10.28
N GLN A 24 20.64 7.77 -11.46
CA GLN A 24 21.45 6.61 -11.81
C GLN A 24 22.91 6.97 -11.51
N SER A 25 23.51 6.30 -10.53
CA SER A 25 24.96 6.26 -10.34
C SER A 25 25.54 5.02 -11.01
N GLU A 26 26.71 5.21 -11.62
CA GLU A 26 27.42 4.25 -12.46
C GLU A 26 27.69 2.89 -11.82
N GLN A 27 27.72 1.91 -12.73
CA GLN A 27 27.98 0.49 -12.62
C GLN A 27 29.11 0.10 -11.65
N SER A 28 28.72 -0.58 -10.56
CA SER A 28 29.52 -1.65 -9.96
C SER A 28 28.78 -2.95 -10.21
N ALA A 29 29.46 -3.91 -10.84
CA ALA A 29 28.95 -5.26 -11.05
C ALA A 29 28.75 -5.95 -9.70
N SER A 30 27.53 -5.85 -9.17
CA SER A 30 26.95 -6.81 -8.23
C SER A 30 25.59 -7.14 -8.79
N SER A 31 25.34 -8.43 -8.96
CA SER A 31 24.07 -9.00 -9.39
C SER A 31 22.98 -8.63 -8.39
N ASN A 32 22.43 -7.41 -8.49
CA ASN A 32 21.22 -7.05 -7.80
C ASN A 32 20.09 -7.50 -8.69
N GLU A 33 19.47 -8.61 -8.29
CA GLU A 33 18.14 -9.00 -8.72
C GLU A 33 17.27 -7.74 -8.77
N ASP A 34 16.78 -7.44 -9.96
CA ASP A 34 15.73 -6.46 -10.19
C ASP A 34 14.52 -6.94 -9.40
N SER A 35 14.45 -6.57 -8.12
CA SER A 35 13.36 -6.92 -7.24
C SER A 35 12.16 -6.14 -7.74
N ALA A 36 11.39 -6.76 -8.63
CA ALA A 36 10.00 -6.39 -8.86
C ALA A 36 9.35 -6.03 -7.52
N PRO A 37 8.47 -5.01 -7.46
CA PRO A 37 7.82 -4.61 -6.22
C PRO A 37 7.25 -5.84 -5.53
N LYS A 38 7.78 -6.18 -4.35
CA LYS A 38 7.38 -7.40 -3.66
C LYS A 38 5.95 -7.21 -3.18
N GLU A 39 5.03 -7.98 -3.74
CA GLU A 39 3.64 -8.00 -3.30
C GLU A 39 3.59 -8.42 -1.83
N VAL A 40 2.93 -7.61 -1.00
CA VAL A 40 2.68 -7.88 0.41
C VAL A 40 1.21 -8.18 0.59
N LYS A 41 0.92 -9.38 1.10
CA LYS A 41 -0.43 -9.80 1.46
C LYS A 41 -0.62 -9.70 2.96
N LEU A 42 -1.65 -8.99 3.38
CA LEU A 42 -2.05 -8.82 4.78
C LEU A 42 -3.38 -9.54 5.00
N ARG A 43 -3.44 -10.44 5.98
CA ARG A 43 -4.66 -11.16 6.33
C ARG A 43 -5.41 -10.38 7.39
N MET A 44 -6.67 -10.08 7.09
CA MET A 44 -7.56 -9.32 7.97
C MET A 44 -8.80 -10.13 8.32
N CYS A 45 -9.14 -10.23 9.61
CA CYS A 45 -10.35 -10.93 10.06
C CYS A 45 -11.34 -9.95 10.72
N THR A 46 -12.62 -10.22 10.53
CA THR A 46 -13.73 -9.44 11.07
C THR A 46 -14.92 -10.34 11.37
N ASP A 47 -15.67 -10.04 12.44
CA ASP A 47 -16.91 -10.75 12.77
C ASP A 47 -18.13 -10.21 12.00
N TYR A 48 -17.94 -9.08 11.30
CA TYR A 48 -19.00 -8.45 10.52
C TYR A 48 -19.16 -9.14 9.17
N ALA A 49 -20.40 -9.46 8.83
CA ALA A 49 -20.78 -9.96 7.51
C ALA A 49 -20.56 -8.89 6.43
N THR A 50 -20.32 -9.31 5.19
CA THR A 50 -20.12 -8.41 4.05
C THR A 50 -21.33 -7.49 3.79
N GLU A 51 -22.55 -7.95 4.11
CA GLU A 51 -23.78 -7.16 3.94
C GLU A 51 -23.98 -6.09 5.02
N ASP A 52 -23.23 -6.14 6.12
CA ASP A 52 -23.27 -5.10 7.15
C ASP A 52 -22.46 -3.88 6.71
N ILE A 53 -22.84 -2.69 7.18
CA ILE A 53 -22.14 -1.44 6.87
C ILE A 53 -20.67 -1.50 7.30
N HIS A 54 -20.38 -2.21 8.38
CA HIS A 54 -19.01 -2.43 8.84
C HIS A 54 -18.24 -3.36 7.89
N GLY A 55 -18.86 -4.43 7.39
CA GLY A 55 -18.26 -5.33 6.41
C GLY A 55 -17.94 -4.61 5.10
N ALA A 56 -18.91 -3.89 4.54
CA ALA A 56 -18.73 -3.11 3.32
C ALA A 56 -17.64 -2.03 3.45
N LEU A 57 -17.51 -1.39 4.62
CA LEU A 57 -16.46 -0.41 4.88
C LEU A 57 -15.06 -1.04 4.89
N ILE A 58 -14.93 -2.27 5.40
CA ILE A 58 -13.66 -3.01 5.41
C ILE A 58 -13.24 -3.39 3.98
N ASP A 59 -14.20 -3.83 3.15
CA ASP A 59 -13.92 -4.15 1.75
C ASP A 59 -13.51 -2.91 0.96
N GLU A 60 -14.19 -1.77 1.17
CA GLU A 60 -13.78 -0.50 0.56
C GLU A 60 -12.38 -0.09 1.02
N PHE A 61 -12.05 -0.29 2.30
CA PHE A 61 -10.71 -0.04 2.81
C PHE A 61 -9.65 -0.92 2.12
N ALA A 62 -9.91 -2.22 1.97
CA ALA A 62 -9.02 -3.15 1.28
C ALA A 62 -8.77 -2.75 -0.18
N GLU A 63 -9.83 -2.37 -0.91
CA GLU A 63 -9.70 -1.89 -2.29
C GLU A 63 -8.94 -0.56 -2.37
N LYS A 64 -9.22 0.42 -1.50
CA LYS A 64 -8.47 1.69 -1.48
C LYS A 64 -6.99 1.49 -1.19
N VAL A 65 -6.62 0.57 -0.30
CA VAL A 65 -5.21 0.25 -0.03
C VAL A 65 -4.55 -0.32 -1.28
N LYS A 66 -5.21 -1.27 -1.95
CA LYS A 66 -4.71 -1.84 -3.20
C LYS A 66 -4.54 -0.79 -4.29
N GLU A 67 -5.52 0.10 -4.48
CA GLU A 67 -5.45 1.21 -5.45
C GLU A 67 -4.29 2.17 -5.15
N GLN A 68 -4.19 2.64 -3.91
CA GLN A 68 -3.17 3.62 -3.50
C GLN A 68 -1.75 3.06 -3.49
N THR A 69 -1.62 1.74 -3.38
CA THR A 69 -0.32 1.04 -3.40
C THR A 69 -0.02 0.43 -4.76
N ASN A 70 -0.81 0.73 -5.79
CA ASN A 70 -0.65 0.17 -7.13
C ASN A 70 -0.59 -1.38 -7.13
N GLY A 71 -1.36 -2.01 -6.25
CA GLY A 71 -1.42 -3.46 -6.09
C GLY A 71 -0.25 -4.08 -5.31
N THR A 72 0.68 -3.28 -4.80
CA THR A 72 1.81 -3.82 -4.02
C THR A 72 1.41 -4.26 -2.60
N VAL A 73 0.31 -3.73 -2.07
CA VAL A 73 -0.30 -4.19 -0.82
C VAL A 73 -1.71 -4.70 -1.10
N ILE A 74 -1.96 -5.95 -0.74
CA ILE A 74 -3.27 -6.60 -0.88
C ILE A 74 -3.75 -7.04 0.49
N ILE A 75 -4.97 -6.65 0.85
CA ILE A 75 -5.62 -7.07 2.09
C ILE A 75 -6.60 -8.19 1.76
N GLU A 76 -6.37 -9.38 2.31
CA GLU A 76 -7.27 -10.53 2.22
C GLU A 76 -8.22 -10.51 3.42
N VAL A 77 -9.48 -10.17 3.18
CA VAL A 77 -10.51 -10.00 4.22
C VAL A 77 -11.27 -11.31 4.45
N TYR A 78 -11.41 -11.70 5.71
CA TYR A 78 -12.17 -12.87 6.17
C TYR A 78 -13.30 -12.44 7.09
N HIS A 79 -14.53 -12.47 6.57
CA HIS A 79 -15.76 -12.10 7.28
C HIS A 79 -16.29 -13.18 8.23
N ASP A 80 -17.33 -12.84 8.98
CA ASP A 80 -18.12 -13.74 9.85
C ASP A 80 -17.29 -14.52 10.88
N GLY A 81 -16.10 -14.00 11.21
CA GLY A 81 -15.14 -14.69 12.06
C GLY A 81 -14.80 -16.08 11.50
N LEU A 82 -14.57 -16.16 10.18
CA LEU A 82 -14.29 -17.40 9.44
C LEU A 82 -12.96 -18.05 9.88
N LEU A 83 -11.93 -17.23 10.13
CA LEU A 83 -10.63 -17.73 10.58
C LEU A 83 -10.52 -17.80 12.11
N PHE A 84 -10.95 -16.73 12.78
CA PHE A 84 -10.84 -16.57 14.22
C PHE A 84 -12.09 -15.89 14.77
N LYS A 85 -12.40 -16.12 16.05
CA LYS A 85 -13.42 -15.36 16.77
C LYS A 85 -12.80 -14.14 17.45
N ASN A 86 -13.65 -13.15 17.77
CA ASN A 86 -13.25 -11.87 18.36
C ASN A 86 -12.25 -11.99 19.53
N ASP A 87 -12.51 -12.92 20.44
CA ASP A 87 -11.70 -13.19 21.64
C ASP A 87 -10.31 -13.77 21.32
N GLN A 88 -10.14 -14.34 20.12
CA GLN A 88 -8.89 -14.96 19.66
C GLN A 88 -8.03 -14.02 18.82
N TYR A 89 -8.54 -12.84 18.42
CA TYR A 89 -7.81 -11.94 17.51
C TYR A 89 -6.48 -11.46 18.09
N ALA A 90 -6.43 -11.14 19.38
CA ALA A 90 -5.20 -10.66 20.02
C ALA A 90 -4.09 -11.72 19.99
N ASP A 91 -4.44 -12.98 20.24
CA ASP A 91 -3.51 -14.12 20.20
C ASP A 91 -3.09 -14.45 18.76
N ALA A 92 -4.04 -14.38 17.80
CA ALA A 92 -3.76 -14.62 16.39
C ALA A 92 -2.82 -13.56 15.80
N ILE A 93 -2.99 -12.29 16.18
CA ILE A 93 -2.10 -11.20 15.78
C ILE A 93 -0.73 -11.34 16.45
N SER A 94 -0.69 -11.62 17.74
CA SER A 94 0.56 -11.79 18.49
C SER A 94 1.40 -12.98 17.99
N SER A 95 0.75 -14.04 17.49
CA SER A 95 1.42 -15.20 16.89
C SER A 95 1.84 -14.98 15.42
N GLY A 96 1.42 -13.87 14.78
CA GLY A 96 1.67 -13.61 13.37
C GLY A 96 0.84 -14.50 12.41
N THR A 97 -0.19 -15.19 12.92
CA THR A 97 -1.13 -15.96 12.09
C THR A 97 -2.22 -15.09 11.47
N LEU A 98 -2.47 -13.92 12.04
CA LEU A 98 -3.31 -12.87 11.50
C LEU A 98 -2.50 -11.56 11.49
N ASP A 99 -2.64 -10.72 10.47
CA ASP A 99 -1.89 -9.47 10.38
C ASP A 99 -2.69 -8.30 10.97
N MET A 100 -4.02 -8.32 10.78
CA MET A 100 -4.94 -7.26 11.20
C MET A 100 -6.31 -7.81 11.59
N CYS A 101 -7.05 -7.08 12.43
CA CYS A 101 -8.47 -7.36 12.68
C CYS A 101 -9.28 -6.08 12.77
N TYR A 102 -10.58 -6.16 12.44
CA TYR A 102 -11.55 -5.13 12.82
C TYR A 102 -12.54 -5.73 13.81
N ALA A 103 -12.52 -5.18 15.03
CA ALA A 103 -13.24 -5.70 16.16
C ALA A 103 -13.72 -4.56 17.06
N MET A 104 -14.87 -4.77 17.71
CA MET A 104 -15.28 -3.96 18.85
C MET A 104 -14.58 -4.47 20.11
N PHE A 105 -13.52 -3.79 20.54
CA PHE A 105 -12.91 -4.00 21.86
C PHE A 105 -13.83 -3.39 22.93
N GLY A 106 -14.80 -4.15 23.44
CA GLY A 106 -15.71 -3.60 24.45
C GLY A 106 -16.91 -4.42 24.93
N LYS A 107 -17.04 -5.70 24.57
CA LYS A 107 -18.03 -6.57 25.21
C LYS A 107 -17.36 -7.77 25.87
N GLY A 108 -16.89 -7.54 27.10
CA GLY A 108 -17.01 -8.55 28.14
C GLY A 108 -18.44 -8.56 28.69
#